data_AF-F9USC6-F1
#
_entry.id   AF-F9USC6-F1
#
_cell.length_a   1.000
_cell.length_b   1.000
_cell.length_c   1.000
_cell.angle_alpha   90.00
_cell.angle_beta   90.00
_cell.angle_gamma   90.00
#
_symmetry.space_group_name_H-M   'P 1'
#
loop_
_entity.id
_entity.type
_entity.pdbx_description
1 polymer ?
#
loop_
_entity_poly.entity_id
_entity_poly.type
_entity_poly.pdbx_seq_one_letter_code
_entity_poly.pdbx_strand_id
1 'polypeptide(L)' 'MAQPLVSHQLAILFQYQLVSKTKRGKHVYYCLDDPHILEMVDAMIGHVAHEIKHEPHHD' A
#
# COMPACT_ATOMS: atom_id res chain seq x y z
N MET A 1 -10.86 -4.44 -14.27
CA MET A 1 -10.48 -3.22 -13.52
C MET A 1 -10.11 -2.14 -14.53
N ALA A 2 -10.62 -0.91 -14.40
CA ALA A 2 -10.39 0.14 -15.38
C ALA A 2 -9.06 0.87 -15.09
N GLN A 3 -8.21 1.00 -16.10
CA GLN A 3 -6.91 1.71 -16.02
C GLN A 3 -6.98 3.13 -15.39
N PRO A 4 -8.05 3.93 -15.59
CA PRO A 4 -8.17 5.24 -14.94
C PRO A 4 -8.23 5.17 -13.40
N LEU A 5 -8.95 4.17 -12.86
CA LEU A 5 -9.09 4.00 -11.41
C LEU A 5 -7.76 3.58 -10.76
N VAL A 6 -7.05 2.65 -11.40
CA VAL A 6 -5.73 2.19 -10.92
C VAL A 6 -4.71 3.33 -10.95
N SER A 7 -4.74 4.17 -12.00
CA SER A 7 -3.84 5.32 -12.11
C SER A 7 -4.12 6.38 -11.04
N HIS A 8 -5.41 6.58 -10.70
CA HIS A 8 -5.81 7.46 -9.62
C HIS A 8 -5.33 6.94 -8.26
N GLN A 9 -5.53 5.66 -7.96
CA GLN A 9 -5.02 5.06 -6.72
C GLN A 9 -3.48 5.14 -6.62
N LEU A 10 -2.75 4.85 -7.70
CA LEU A 10 -1.30 4.97 -7.72
C LEU A 10 -0.83 6.42 -7.51
N ALA A 11 -1.57 7.41 -8.02
CA ALA A 11 -1.29 8.82 -7.76
C ALA A 11 -1.52 9.21 -6.29
N ILE A 12 -2.52 8.62 -5.63
CA ILE A 12 -2.75 8.80 -4.19
C ILE A 12 -1.59 8.18 -3.39
N LEU A 13 -1.22 6.93 -3.70
CA LEU A 13 -0.11 6.24 -3.03
C LEU A 13 1.22 7.00 -3.20
N PHE A 14 1.47 7.58 -4.37
CA PHE A 14 2.64 8.42 -4.62
C PHE A 14 2.61 9.71 -3.78
N GLN A 15 1.44 10.35 -3.64
CA GLN A 15 1.30 11.56 -2.81
C GLN A 15 1.60 11.30 -1.34
N TYR A 16 1.23 10.12 -0.83
CA TYR A 16 1.57 9.68 0.52
C TYR A 16 2.98 9.09 0.64
N GLN A 17 3.81 9.17 -0.40
CA GLN A 17 5.19 8.65 -0.43
C GLN A 17 5.27 7.13 -0.16
N LEU A 18 4.20 6.39 -0.43
CA LEU A 18 4.18 4.92 -0.28
C LEU A 18 4.83 4.22 -1.49
N VAL A 19 4.80 4.87 -2.64
CA VAL A 19 5.39 4.38 -3.89
C VAL A 19 6.22 5.48 -4.55
N SER A 20 7.34 5.11 -5.16
CA SER A 20 8.06 5.96 -6.11
C SER A 20 7.57 5.73 -7.53
N LYS A 21 7.75 6.73 -8.38
CA LYS A 21 7.40 6.68 -9.80
C LYS A 21 8.62 6.93 -10.66
N THR A 22 8.82 6.07 -11.67
CA THR A 22 9.88 6.22 -12.67
C THR A 22 9.27 6.18 -14.06
N LYS A 23 9.53 7.20 -14.86
CA LYS A 23 9.07 7.26 -16.26
C LYS A 23 10.14 6.66 -17.18
N ARG A 24 9.77 5.65 -17.97
CA ARG A 24 10.61 5.09 -19.05
C ARG A 24 9.85 5.11 -20.36
N GLY A 25 10.24 6.02 -21.26
CA GLY A 25 9.57 6.24 -22.53
C GLY A 25 8.11 6.69 -22.33
N LYS A 26 7.17 5.91 -22.87
CA LYS A 26 5.72 6.16 -22.77
C LYS A 26 5.08 5.55 -21.51
N HIS A 27 5.83 4.79 -20.72
CA HIS A 27 5.31 4.08 -19.55
C HIS A 27 5.80 4.71 -18.24
N VAL A 28 4.93 4.65 -17.23
CA VAL A 28 5.24 5.04 -15.85
C VAL A 28 5.23 3.77 -15.01
N TYR A 29 6.37 3.49 -14.38
CA TYR A 29 6.57 2.37 -13.48
C TYR A 29 6.48 2.88 -12.05
N TYR A 30 5.76 2.14 -11.21
CA TYR A 30 5.66 2.43 -9.78
C TYR A 30 6.41 1.34 -9.02
N CYS A 31 7.15 1.74 -8.00
CA CYS A 31 7.87 0.84 -7.10
C CYS A 31 7.49 1.21 -5.66
N LEU A 32 7.48 0.24 -4.75
CA LEU A 32 7.27 0.56 -3.34
C LEU A 32 8.55 1.20 -2.79
N ASP A 33 8.40 2.36 -2.14
CA ASP A 33 9.56 3.18 -1.76
C ASP A 33 10.18 2.75 -0.43
N ASP A 34 9.36 2.18 0.47
CA ASP A 34 9.78 1.95 1.84
C ASP A 34 9.29 0.58 2.37
N PRO A 35 10.20 -0.33 2.76
CA PRO A 35 9.84 -1.62 3.33
C PRO A 35 9.16 -1.51 4.71
N HIS A 36 9.40 -0.46 5.50
CA HIS A 36 8.74 -0.23 6.80
C HIS A 36 7.25 0.07 6.64
N ILE A 37 6.84 0.68 5.53
CA ILE A 37 5.41 0.87 5.21
C ILE A 37 4.73 -0.47 4.95
N LEU A 38 5.42 -1.39 4.26
CA LEU A 38 4.96 -2.77 4.08
C LEU A 38 4.78 -3.45 5.45
N GLU A 39 5.76 -3.31 6.34
CA GLU A 39 5.69 -3.86 7.70
C GLU A 39 4.50 -3.28 8.50
N MET A 40 4.23 -1.97 8.40
CA MET A 40 3.09 -1.34 9.05
C MET A 40 1.75 -1.79 8.46
N VAL A 41 1.64 -1.91 7.15
CA VAL A 41 0.42 -2.38 6.47
C VAL A 41 0.15 -3.84 6.83
N ASP A 42 1.18 -4.69 6.82
CA ASP A 42 1.04 -6.09 7.24
C ASP A 42 0.66 -6.21 8.71
N ALA A 43 1.27 -5.40 9.60
CA ALA A 43 0.89 -5.35 11.01
C ALA A 43 -0.56 -4.88 11.21
N MET A 44 -1.00 -3.86 10.45
CA MET A 44 -2.38 -3.37 10.48
C MET A 44 -3.36 -4.44 9.99
N ILE A 45 -3.07 -5.12 8.89
CA ILE A 45 -3.91 -6.22 8.36
C ILE A 45 -3.96 -7.36 9.37
N GLY A 46 -2.82 -7.71 9.99
CA GLY A 46 -2.76 -8.72 11.04
C GLY A 46 -3.62 -8.34 12.25
N HIS A 47 -3.54 -7.09 12.70
CA HIS A 47 -4.35 -6.56 13.80
C HIS A 47 -5.85 -6.56 13.45
N VAL A 48 -6.24 -6.07 12.27
CA VAL A 48 -7.64 -6.08 11.81
C VAL A 48 -8.16 -7.51 11.69
N ALA A 49 -7.36 -8.45 11.20
CA ALA A 49 -7.74 -9.86 11.12
C ALA A 49 -7.93 -10.49 12.51
N HIS A 50 -7.14 -10.07 13.50
CA HIS A 50 -7.25 -10.49 14.90
C HIS A 50 -8.49 -9.89 15.58
N GLU A 51 -8.74 -8.59 15.38
CA GLU A 51 -9.91 -7.86 15.89
C GLU A 51 -11.22 -8.42 15.32
N ILE A 52 -11.27 -8.71 14.01
CA ILE A 52 -12.44 -9.33 13.36
C ILE A 52 -12.72 -10.74 13.90
N LYS A 53 -11.67 -11.43 14.39
CA LYS A 53 -11.79 -12.75 15.01
C LYS A 53 -12.12 -12.71 16.51
N HIS A 54 -12.24 -11.53 17.12
CA HIS A 54 -12.47 -11.35 18.57
C HIS A 54 -11.43 -12.07 19.45
N GLU A 55 -10.20 -12.24 18.96
CA GLU A 55 -9.13 -12.84 19.74
C GLU A 55 -8.47 -11.74 20.60
N PRO A 56 -8.45 -11.86 21.93
CA PRO A 56 -7.90 -10.82 22.79
C PRO A 56 -6.38 -10.72 22.61
N HIS A 57 -5.85 -9.49 22.59
CA HIS A 57 -4.42 -9.28 22.75
C HIS A 57 -4.01 -9.83 24.12
N HIS A 58 -3.22 -10.90 24.14
CA HIS A 58 -2.57 -11.36 25.35
C HIS A 58 -1.37 -10.43 25.59
N ASP A 59 -1.48 -9.59 26.63
CA ASP A 59 -0.40 -8.75 27.16
C ASP A 59 0.78 -9.60 27.66
#